data_AF-A0A366HDG8-F1
#
_entry.id   AF-A0A366HDG8-F1
#
_cell.length_a   1.000
_cell.length_b   1.000
_cell.length_c   1.000
_cell.angle_alpha   90.00
_cell.angle_beta   90.00
_cell.angle_gamma   90.00
#
_symmetry.space_group_name_H-M   'P 1'
#
loop_
_entity.id
_entity.type
_entity.pdbx_description
1 polymer ?
#
loop_
_entity_poly.entity_id
_entity_poly.type
_entity_poly.pdbx_seq_one_letter_code
_entity_poly.pdbx_strand_id
1 'polypeptide(L)'
;MGHIQHRQPEPPITPPELPHGIHTSAESIYKQTLNAETRNAIVLVRQILVTGQGHLQSVDSQGRYVNYDAGDLWDVLTENEESADLRIFAGLALSPDSAFLRTLCDQFLGTRIAPFIKAHAELMAAQAERVYLVQEGY
;
A
#
# COMPACT_ATOMS: atom_id res chain seq x y z
N MET A 1 -30.01 -20.76 -13.73
CA MET A 1 -29.84 -19.62 -12.81
C MET A 1 -28.98 -20.11 -11.65
N GLY A 2 -27.66 -20.00 -11.78
CA GLY A 2 -26.71 -20.46 -10.76
C GLY A 2 -26.25 -19.27 -9.92
N HIS A 3 -26.50 -19.30 -8.62
CA HIS A 3 -25.95 -18.31 -7.70
C HIS A 3 -24.44 -18.54 -7.55
N ILE A 4 -23.63 -17.56 -7.91
CA ILE A 4 -22.20 -17.54 -7.58
C ILE A 4 -22.11 -17.26 -6.09
N GLN A 5 -21.85 -18.31 -5.29
CA GLN A 5 -21.49 -18.14 -3.89
C GLN A 5 -20.09 -17.50 -3.82
N HIS A 6 -20.03 -16.24 -3.40
CA HIS A 6 -18.78 -15.61 -3.00
C HIS A 6 -18.21 -16.41 -1.82
N ARG A 7 -17.11 -17.14 -2.02
CA ARG A 7 -16.35 -17.71 -0.91
C ARG A 7 -15.85 -16.55 -0.06
N GLN A 8 -16.26 -16.51 1.20
CA GLN A 8 -15.63 -15.65 2.19
C GLN A 8 -14.15 -16.04 2.29
N PRO A 9 -13.22 -15.08 2.35
CA PRO A 9 -11.83 -15.38 2.64
C PRO A 9 -11.73 -15.96 4.05
N GLU A 10 -11.04 -17.09 4.18
CA GLU A 10 -10.76 -17.71 5.47
C GLU A 10 -9.90 -16.75 6.33
N PRO A 11 -10.21 -16.57 7.62
CA PRO A 11 -9.36 -15.81 8.51
C PRO A 11 -8.01 -16.52 8.67
N PRO A 12 -6.89 -15.78 8.80
CA PRO A 12 -5.59 -16.40 9.05
C PRO A 12 -5.63 -17.21 10.35
N ILE A 13 -5.13 -18.44 10.29
CA ILE A 13 -5.31 -19.48 11.31
C ILE A 13 -4.57 -19.17 12.63
N THR A 14 -3.60 -18.26 12.65
CA THR A 14 -2.95 -17.88 13.91
C THR A 14 -2.23 -16.54 13.76
N PRO A 15 -2.28 -15.65 14.77
CA PRO A 15 -1.35 -14.51 14.83
C PRO A 15 0.09 -15.03 14.98
N PRO A 16 1.10 -14.33 14.44
CA PRO A 16 2.50 -14.64 14.72
C PRO A 16 2.79 -14.48 16.22
N GLU A 17 3.42 -15.50 16.84
CA GLU A 17 3.87 -15.44 18.22
C GLU A 17 4.95 -14.35 18.39
N LEU A 18 4.69 -13.38 19.27
CA LEU A 18 5.63 -12.30 19.58
C LEU A 18 6.69 -12.78 20.60
N PRO A 19 7.98 -12.42 20.41
CA PRO A 19 9.03 -12.80 21.36
C PRO A 19 8.80 -12.13 22.72
N HIS A 20 8.64 -12.95 23.75
CA HIS A 20 8.48 -12.49 25.12
C HIS A 20 9.77 -11.84 25.64
N GLY A 21 9.66 -10.61 26.14
CA GLY A 21 10.72 -9.99 26.94
C GLY A 21 11.33 -8.71 26.38
N ILE A 22 10.51 -7.74 25.99
CA ILE A 22 10.83 -6.31 26.06
C ILE A 22 9.51 -5.66 26.51
N HIS A 23 9.50 -4.51 27.18
CA HIS A 23 8.26 -3.73 27.32
C HIS A 23 7.70 -3.41 25.92
N THR A 24 6.93 -4.33 25.35
CA THR A 24 6.27 -4.22 24.05
C THR A 24 5.04 -3.38 24.25
N SER A 25 5.25 -2.07 24.41
CA SER A 25 4.17 -1.11 24.38
C SER A 25 3.52 -1.12 22.99
N ALA A 26 2.25 -0.72 22.95
CA ALA A 26 1.51 -0.40 21.74
C ALA A 26 2.33 0.48 20.76
N GLU A 27 3.13 1.41 21.31
CA GLU A 27 4.08 2.25 20.59
C GLU A 27 5.20 1.46 19.87
N SER A 28 5.68 0.37 20.47
CA SER A 28 6.69 -0.50 19.85
C SER A 28 6.12 -1.24 18.63
N ILE A 29 4.88 -1.74 18.75
CA ILE A 29 4.15 -2.36 17.64
C ILE A 29 3.94 -1.35 16.52
N TYR A 30 3.48 -0.15 16.86
CA TYR A 30 3.31 0.93 15.89
C TYR A 30 4.62 1.20 15.12
N LYS A 31 5.73 1.43 15.82
CA LYS A 31 7.02 1.74 15.17
C LYS A 31 7.57 0.59 14.32
N GLN A 32 7.41 -0.65 14.77
CA GLN A 32 7.86 -1.82 14.01
C GLN A 32 7.02 -2.01 12.74
N THR A 33 5.70 -1.94 12.87
CA THR A 33 4.78 -2.04 11.72
C THR A 33 5.01 -0.91 10.73
N LEU A 34 5.13 0.34 11.18
CA LEU A 34 5.39 1.50 10.32
C LEU A 34 6.65 1.28 9.47
N ASN A 35 7.74 0.83 10.08
CA ASN A 35 9.00 0.58 9.38
C ASN A 35 8.91 -0.60 8.41
N ALA A 36 8.21 -1.67 8.79
CA ALA A 36 8.03 -2.85 7.94
C ALA A 36 7.17 -2.51 6.71
N GLU A 37 6.02 -1.88 6.92
CA GLU A 37 5.09 -1.50 5.84
C GLU A 37 5.70 -0.48 4.89
N THR A 38 6.44 0.51 5.41
CA THR A 38 7.15 1.48 4.55
C THR A 38 8.12 0.79 3.58
N ARG A 39 8.87 -0.22 4.05
CA ARG A 39 9.83 -0.97 3.23
C ARG A 39 9.17 -1.95 2.27
N ASN A 40 8.07 -2.56 2.67
CA ASN A 40 7.38 -3.56 1.85
C ASN A 40 6.53 -2.87 0.77
N ALA A 41 5.76 -1.84 1.14
CA ALA A 41 4.86 -1.14 0.24
C ALA A 41 5.63 -0.42 -0.89
N ILE A 42 6.84 0.11 -0.65
CA ILE A 42 7.61 0.75 -1.74
C ILE A 42 7.99 -0.20 -2.86
N VAL A 43 8.37 -1.42 -2.51
CA VAL A 43 8.73 -2.45 -3.50
C VAL A 43 7.46 -2.94 -4.19
N LEU A 44 6.42 -3.22 -3.41
CA LEU A 44 5.18 -3.80 -3.91
C LEU A 44 4.41 -2.82 -4.84
N VAL A 45 4.25 -1.56 -4.46
CA VAL A 45 3.57 -0.53 -5.28
C VAL A 45 4.28 -0.38 -6.62
N ARG A 46 5.62 -0.28 -6.62
CA ARG A 46 6.39 -0.19 -7.86
C ARG A 46 6.20 -1.42 -8.74
N GLN A 47 6.22 -2.60 -8.14
CA GLN A 47 5.98 -3.84 -8.87
C GLN A 47 4.58 -3.85 -9.50
N ILE A 48 3.53 -3.51 -8.74
CA ILE A 48 2.14 -3.46 -9.22
C ILE A 48 2.01 -2.48 -10.38
N LEU A 49 2.56 -1.27 -10.27
CA LEU A 49 2.50 -0.25 -11.32
C LEU A 49 3.24 -0.67 -12.60
N VAL A 50 4.34 -1.41 -12.48
CA VAL A 50 5.13 -1.88 -13.62
C VAL A 50 4.50 -3.09 -14.31
N THR A 51 4.00 -4.05 -13.54
CA THR A 51 3.44 -5.31 -14.09
C THR A 51 1.96 -5.19 -14.42
N GLY A 52 1.26 -4.23 -13.83
CA GLY A 52 -0.20 -4.15 -13.83
C GLY A 52 -0.87 -5.28 -13.04
N GLN A 53 -0.12 -5.99 -12.20
CA GLN A 53 -0.58 -7.20 -11.51
C GLN A 53 -0.34 -7.14 -10.00
N GLY A 54 -1.27 -7.71 -9.23
CA GLY A 54 -1.23 -7.74 -7.78
C GLY A 54 -2.15 -6.70 -7.15
N HIS A 55 -2.09 -6.60 -5.84
CA HIS A 55 -2.80 -5.58 -5.06
C HIS A 55 -2.00 -5.23 -3.82
N LEU A 56 -2.12 -3.99 -3.36
CA LEU A 56 -1.65 -3.57 -2.05
C LEU A 56 -2.83 -3.63 -1.08
N GLN A 57 -2.76 -4.53 -0.11
CA GLN A 57 -3.69 -4.51 1.00
C GLN A 57 -3.33 -3.36 1.95
N SER A 58 -4.31 -2.57 2.32
CA SER A 58 -4.17 -1.44 3.24
C SER A 58 -5.39 -1.34 4.15
N VAL A 59 -5.46 -0.26 4.91
CA VAL A 59 -6.54 0.05 5.84
C VAL A 59 -6.93 1.51 5.64
N ASP A 60 -8.22 1.81 5.58
CA ASP A 60 -8.71 3.19 5.49
C ASP A 60 -8.63 3.91 6.85
N SER A 61 -8.95 5.21 6.88
CA SER A 61 -8.97 6.01 8.11
C SER A 61 -9.96 5.52 9.17
N GLN A 62 -10.87 4.61 8.83
CA GLN A 62 -11.85 4.01 9.73
C GLN A 62 -11.40 2.65 10.29
N GLY A 63 -10.27 2.11 9.82
CA GLY A 63 -9.77 0.80 10.22
C GLY A 63 -10.29 -0.36 9.36
N ARG A 64 -10.92 -0.09 8.21
CA ARG A 64 -11.43 -1.11 7.30
C ARG A 64 -10.37 -1.50 6.27
N TYR A 65 -10.22 -2.79 6.04
CA TYR A 65 -9.30 -3.28 5.01
C TYR A 65 -9.77 -2.88 3.61
N VAL A 66 -8.84 -2.36 2.82
CA VAL A 66 -9.02 -2.00 1.42
C VAL A 66 -7.90 -2.63 0.60
N ASN A 67 -8.17 -2.91 -0.68
CA ASN A 67 -7.17 -3.39 -1.62
C ASN A 67 -7.06 -2.37 -2.74
N TYR A 68 -5.84 -1.92 -3.02
CA TYR A 68 -5.54 -1.07 -4.17
C TYR A 68 -4.96 -1.94 -5.28
N ASP A 69 -5.67 -2.06 -6.40
CA ASP A 69 -5.10 -2.64 -7.62
C ASP A 69 -4.26 -1.60 -8.39
N ALA A 70 -3.73 -1.99 -9.55
CA ALA A 70 -2.91 -1.07 -10.34
C ALA A 70 -3.68 0.18 -10.78
N GLY A 71 -4.96 0.05 -11.13
CA GLY A 71 -5.82 1.17 -11.50
C GLY A 71 -6.08 2.10 -10.33
N ASP A 72 -6.45 1.55 -9.18
CA ASP A 72 -6.68 2.34 -7.97
C ASP A 72 -5.42 3.10 -7.53
N LEU A 73 -4.25 2.46 -7.61
CA LEU A 73 -2.98 3.12 -7.32
C LEU A 73 -2.70 4.25 -8.29
N TRP A 74 -2.99 4.07 -9.58
CA TRP A 74 -2.87 5.14 -10.56
C TRP A 74 -3.80 6.31 -10.23
N ASP A 75 -5.06 6.02 -9.95
CA ASP A 75 -6.06 7.04 -9.62
C ASP A 75 -5.64 7.82 -8.38
N VAL A 76 -5.28 7.15 -7.28
CA VAL A 76 -4.85 7.80 -6.03
C VAL A 76 -3.55 8.58 -6.20
N LEU A 77 -2.59 8.07 -6.96
CA LEU A 77 -1.33 8.78 -7.19
C LEU A 77 -1.52 9.99 -8.12
N THR A 78 -2.55 10.01 -8.97
CA THR A 78 -2.75 11.05 -9.99
C THR A 78 -3.99 11.93 -9.77
N GLU A 79 -4.75 11.71 -8.70
CA GLU A 79 -6.08 12.29 -8.43
C GLU A 79 -6.11 13.84 -8.50
N ASN A 80 -4.96 14.49 -8.30
CA ASN A 80 -4.83 15.95 -8.30
C ASN A 80 -4.10 16.55 -9.52
N GLU A 81 -3.77 15.76 -10.55
CA GLU A 81 -2.93 16.24 -11.66
C GLU A 81 -3.67 16.71 -12.91
N GLU A 82 -3.12 17.79 -13.47
CA GLU A 82 -3.45 18.33 -14.77
C GLU A 82 -2.80 17.56 -15.93
N SER A 83 -3.27 17.84 -17.15
CA SER A 83 -2.92 17.17 -18.42
C SER A 83 -1.43 16.96 -18.78
N ALA A 84 -0.48 17.56 -18.05
CA ALA A 84 0.95 17.48 -18.34
C ALA A 84 1.55 16.11 -17.97
N ASP A 85 1.05 15.48 -16.91
CA ASP A 85 1.60 14.23 -16.41
C ASP A 85 1.09 13.01 -17.18
N LEU A 86 -0.17 13.07 -17.63
CA LEU A 86 -0.70 12.13 -18.62
C LEU A 86 0.10 12.14 -19.93
N ARG A 87 0.75 13.27 -20.30
CA ARG A 87 1.64 13.31 -21.48
C ARG A 87 2.96 12.58 -21.27
N ILE A 88 3.47 12.51 -20.04
CA ILE A 88 4.68 11.73 -19.73
C ILE A 88 4.38 10.24 -19.96
N PHE A 89 3.22 9.77 -19.47
CA PHE A 89 2.77 8.39 -19.64
C PHE A 89 2.39 8.06 -21.08
N ALA A 90 1.62 8.93 -21.75
CA ALA A 90 1.29 8.77 -23.16
C ALA A 90 2.56 8.77 -24.04
N GLY A 91 3.52 9.65 -23.74
CA GLY A 91 4.82 9.69 -24.40
C GLY A 91 5.61 8.40 -24.20
N LEU A 92 5.62 7.84 -22.99
CA LEU A 92 6.30 6.57 -22.71
C LEU A 92 5.62 5.39 -23.42
N ALA A 93 4.30 5.39 -23.54
CA ALA A 93 3.57 4.37 -24.32
C ALA A 93 3.90 4.44 -25.81
N LEU A 94 4.09 5.64 -26.37
CA LEU A 94 4.46 5.87 -27.77
C LEU A 94 5.96 5.67 -28.03
N SER A 95 6.80 5.76 -27.01
CA SER A 95 8.27 5.67 -27.12
C SER A 95 8.86 4.98 -25.89
N PRO A 96 8.63 3.66 -25.75
CA PRO A 96 8.98 2.91 -24.54
C PRO A 96 10.49 2.85 -24.30
N ASP A 97 11.32 2.98 -25.32
CA ASP A 97 12.78 2.91 -25.20
C ASP A 97 13.43 4.25 -24.84
N SER A 98 12.64 5.32 -24.67
CA SER A 98 13.15 6.64 -24.32
C SER A 98 13.63 6.70 -22.86
N ALA A 99 14.94 6.70 -22.66
CA ALA A 99 15.57 6.85 -21.35
C ALA A 99 15.18 8.17 -20.64
N PHE A 100 14.97 9.24 -21.41
CA PHE A 100 14.53 10.53 -20.90
C PHE A 100 13.11 10.45 -20.33
N LEU A 101 12.16 9.89 -21.10
CA LEU A 101 10.77 9.75 -20.64
C LEU A 101 10.65 8.79 -19.47
N ARG A 102 11.46 7.73 -19.43
CA ARG A 102 11.57 6.84 -18.25
C ARG A 102 12.03 7.60 -17.01
N THR A 103 13.05 8.44 -17.15
CA THR A 103 13.57 9.24 -16.03
C THR A 103 12.52 10.22 -15.50
N LEU A 104 11.79 10.90 -16.40
CA LEU A 104 10.70 11.79 -16.01
C LEU A 104 9.56 11.05 -15.32
N CYS A 105 9.20 9.87 -15.85
CA CYS A 105 8.19 8.98 -15.25
C CYS A 105 8.61 8.54 -13.84
N ASP A 106 9.86 8.09 -13.66
CA ASP A 106 10.38 7.67 -12.36
C ASP A 106 10.42 8.83 -11.35
N GLN A 107 10.78 10.04 -11.78
CA GLN A 107 10.73 11.23 -10.93
C GLN A 107 9.31 11.60 -10.54
N PHE A 108 8.39 11.61 -11.51
CA PHE A 108 6.97 11.85 -11.28
C PHE A 108 6.38 10.83 -10.29
N LEU A 109 6.67 9.55 -10.47
CA LEU A 109 6.19 8.50 -9.56
C LEU A 109 6.86 8.59 -8.19
N GLY A 110 8.16 8.90 -8.14
CA GLY A 110 8.92 9.00 -6.90
C GLY A 110 8.39 10.05 -5.93
N THR A 111 7.93 11.21 -6.44
CA THR A 111 7.37 12.29 -5.60
C THR A 111 5.99 11.96 -5.02
N ARG A 112 5.27 10.98 -5.60
CA ARG A 112 3.89 10.62 -5.22
C ARG A 112 3.80 9.32 -4.44
N ILE A 113 4.60 8.34 -4.83
CA ILE A 113 4.67 7.03 -4.17
C ILE A 113 5.12 7.18 -2.71
N ALA A 114 6.13 8.03 -2.42
CA ALA A 114 6.64 8.17 -1.06
C ALA A 114 5.61 8.74 -0.06
N PRO A 115 4.88 9.84 -0.35
CA PRO A 115 3.78 10.30 0.50
C PRO A 115 2.68 9.25 0.68
N PHE A 116 2.27 8.58 -0.40
CA PHE A 116 1.25 7.53 -0.34
C PHE A 116 1.67 6.39 0.59
N ILE A 117 2.90 5.89 0.46
CA ILE A 117 3.43 4.81 1.31
C ILE A 117 3.49 5.23 2.76
N LYS A 118 3.88 6.47 3.03
CA LYS A 118 3.92 6.97 4.41
C LYS A 118 2.52 6.94 5.02
N ALA A 119 1.51 7.47 4.33
CA ALA A 119 0.12 7.45 4.80
C ALA A 119 -0.41 6.02 4.98
N HIS A 120 -0.15 5.14 4.01
CA HIS A 120 -0.46 3.71 4.08
C HIS A 120 0.15 3.06 5.33
N ALA A 121 1.45 3.25 5.56
CA ALA A 121 2.17 2.62 6.65
C ALA A 121 1.72 3.16 8.03
N GLU A 122 1.36 4.45 8.12
CA GLU A 122 0.78 5.05 9.32
C GLU A 122 -0.58 4.43 9.66
N LEU A 123 -1.45 4.22 8.66
CA LEU A 123 -2.76 3.58 8.85
C LEU A 123 -2.62 2.11 9.27
N MET A 124 -1.71 1.37 8.63
CA MET A 124 -1.43 -0.02 9.00
C MET A 124 -0.86 -0.13 10.42
N ALA A 125 0.05 0.76 10.80
CA ALA A 125 0.64 0.81 12.12
C ALA A 125 -0.39 1.14 13.20
N ALA A 126 -1.25 2.14 12.97
CA ALA A 126 -2.33 2.51 13.88
C ALA A 126 -3.34 1.36 14.05
N GLN A 127 -3.66 0.64 12.97
CA GLN A 127 -4.55 -0.52 13.05
C GLN A 127 -3.91 -1.67 13.82
N ALA A 128 -2.63 -1.97 13.60
CA ALA A 128 -1.91 -3.00 14.35
C ALA A 128 -1.86 -2.68 15.85
N GLU A 129 -1.59 -1.43 16.20
CA GLU A 129 -1.62 -0.93 17.57
C GLU A 129 -3.00 -1.10 18.21
N ARG A 130 -4.06 -0.70 17.50
CA ARG A 130 -5.44 -0.83 17.97
C ARG A 130 -5.83 -2.28 18.22
N VAL A 131 -5.48 -3.19 17.30
CA VAL A 131 -5.77 -4.63 17.45
C VAL A 131 -5.06 -5.18 18.67
N TYR A 132 -3.81 -4.79 18.90
CA TYR A 132 -3.05 -5.20 20.09
C TYR A 132 -3.72 -4.72 21.38
N LEU A 133 -4.10 -3.43 21.47
CA LEU A 133 -4.75 -2.89 22.66
C LEU A 133 -6.06 -3.63 23.00
N VAL A 134 -6.87 -3.93 21.98
CA VAL A 134 -8.12 -4.69 22.15
C VAL A 134 -7.84 -6.12 22.65
N GLN A 135 -6.78 -6.78 22.16
CA GLN A 135 -6.39 -8.12 22.61
C GLN A 135 -5.92 -8.12 24.07
N GLU A 136 -5.27 -7.05 24.51
CA GLU A 136 -4.83 -6.84 25.89
C GLU A 136 -5.96 -6.35 26.83
N GLY A 137 -7.17 -6.12 26.31
CA GLY A 137 -8.34 -5.71 27.07
C GLY A 137 -8.45 -4.22 27.39
N TYR A 138 -7.76 -3.37 26.59
CA TYR A 138 -7.83 -1.91 26.66
C TYR A 138 -8.80 -1.31 25.64
#